data_AF-A0A7J9Q4X2-F1
#
_entry.id   AF-A0A7J9Q4X2-F1
#
_cell.length_a   1.000
_cell.length_b   1.000
_cell.length_c   1.000
_cell.angle_alpha   90.00
_cell.angle_beta   90.00
_cell.angle_gamma   90.00
#
_symmetry.space_group_name_H-M   'P 1'
#
loop_
_entity.id
_entity.type
_entity.pdbx_description
1 polymer ?
#
loop_
_entity_poly.entity_id
_entity_poly.type
_entity_poly.pdbx_seq_one_letter_code
_entity_poly.pdbx_strand_id
1 'polypeptide(L)'
;MATFLDIGLLEHFNIVIYLVFIFVLLYAILSITKILGENKNLNAMLALALAFILALSGPTRELIKFVTPTFFVFIFFAFFTILIYKFMGASDTDVSAIMGTKSGTRTFILIIVLIIILTSLGKIFFTEPVTSNVNETTAANASSVGTKGESALTATLTHPKVLGLALILIIGAYAMQFLSATPGIIKRE
;
A
#
# COMPACT_ATOMS: atom_id res chain seq x y z
N MET A 1 21.96 -4.22 -20.81
CA MET A 1 23.07 -3.32 -21.25
C MET A 1 23.39 -2.46 -20.05
N ALA A 2 24.63 -2.51 -19.55
CA ALA A 2 25.01 -1.81 -18.33
C ALA A 2 24.99 -0.30 -18.58
N THR A 3 24.15 0.44 -17.85
CA THR A 3 24.40 1.85 -17.64
C THR A 3 25.51 1.94 -16.59
N PHE A 4 26.65 2.54 -16.95
CA PHE A 4 27.91 2.49 -16.22
C PHE A 4 27.97 3.31 -14.91
N LEU A 5 26.82 3.80 -14.43
CA LEU A 5 26.63 4.48 -13.13
C LEU A 5 25.62 3.74 -12.22
N ASP A 6 25.08 2.59 -12.66
CA ASP A 6 23.70 2.15 -12.37
C ASP A 6 23.55 0.91 -11.48
N ILE A 7 24.59 0.49 -10.73
CA ILE A 7 24.37 -0.53 -9.68
C ILE A 7 25.04 -0.12 -8.37
N GLY A 8 26.35 0.14 -8.33
CA GLY A 8 27.05 0.33 -7.03
C GLY A 8 26.71 1.62 -6.26
N LEU A 9 26.60 2.76 -6.95
CA LEU A 9 26.35 4.06 -6.29
C LEU A 9 24.88 4.20 -5.88
N LEU A 10 23.95 3.82 -6.78
CA LEU A 10 22.52 3.78 -6.47
C LEU A 10 22.21 2.79 -5.33
N GLU A 11 22.93 1.68 -5.24
CA GLU A 11 22.77 0.72 -4.15
C GLU A 11 23.16 1.29 -2.78
N HIS A 12 24.11 2.23 -2.72
CA HIS A 12 24.38 3.00 -1.51
C HIS A 12 23.33 4.09 -1.24
N PHE A 13 22.78 4.74 -2.27
CA PHE A 13 21.69 5.71 -2.08
C PHE A 13 20.36 5.07 -1.71
N ASN A 14 20.17 3.77 -1.99
CA ASN A 14 18.98 3.02 -1.61
C ASN A 14 18.71 3.14 -0.11
N ILE A 15 19.72 3.13 0.77
CA ILE A 15 19.48 3.25 2.22
C ILE A 15 18.89 4.61 2.59
N VAL A 16 19.33 5.69 1.93
CA VAL A 16 18.81 7.04 2.15
C VAL A 16 17.37 7.15 1.61
N ILE A 17 17.12 6.60 0.42
CA ILE A 17 15.78 6.55 -0.18
C ILE A 17 14.82 5.76 0.71
N TYR A 18 15.26 4.61 1.22
CA TYR A 18 14.49 3.77 2.14
C TYR A 18 14.15 4.52 3.42
N LEU A 19 15.15 5.19 4.01
CA LEU A 19 14.95 5.99 5.22
C LEU A 19 13.93 7.11 5.01
N VAL A 20 14.05 7.88 3.92
CA VAL A 20 13.10 8.96 3.60
C VAL A 20 11.70 8.40 3.34
N PHE A 21 11.60 7.28 2.63
CA PHE A 21 10.31 6.65 2.35
C PHE A 21 9.62 6.15 3.63
N ILE A 22 10.34 5.42 4.49
CA ILE A 22 9.80 4.96 5.79
C ILE A 22 9.41 6.16 6.65
N PHE A 23 10.24 7.20 6.69
CA PHE A 23 9.97 8.41 7.45
C PHE A 23 8.65 9.06 7.02
N VAL A 24 8.43 9.27 5.71
CA VAL A 24 7.18 9.85 5.20
C VAL A 24 5.98 8.96 5.55
N LEU A 25 6.12 7.65 5.43
CA LEU A 25 5.05 6.69 5.70
C LEU A 25 4.68 6.69 7.19
N LEU A 26 5.67 6.62 8.08
CA LEU A 26 5.46 6.69 9.54
C LEU A 26 4.91 8.04 9.97
N TYR A 27 5.43 9.13 9.41
CA TYR A 27 4.93 10.47 9.69
C TYR A 27 3.46 10.64 9.27
N ALA A 28 3.08 10.09 8.11
CA ALA A 28 1.71 10.08 7.65
C ALA A 28 0.80 9.28 8.60
N ILE A 29 1.23 8.08 9.03
CA ILE A 29 0.49 7.26 9.99
C ILE A 29 0.32 7.98 11.33
N LEU A 30 1.39 8.57 11.89
CA LEU A 30 1.33 9.33 13.14
C LEU A 30 0.45 10.58 13.03
N SER A 31 0.48 11.26 11.88
CA SER A 31 -0.34 12.45 11.63
C SER A 31 -1.83 12.13 11.54
N ILE A 32 -2.19 10.96 11.00
CA ILE A 32 -3.59 10.51 10.93
C ILE A 32 -4.06 9.99 12.28
N THR A 33 -3.24 9.20 12.97
CA THR A 33 -3.62 8.58 14.25
C THR A 33 -3.60 9.56 15.42
N LYS A 34 -2.87 10.68 15.31
CA LYS A 34 -2.73 11.71 16.37
C LYS A 34 -2.37 11.13 17.75
N ILE A 35 -1.68 9.98 17.78
CA ILE A 35 -1.35 9.26 19.04
C ILE A 35 -0.57 10.12 20.03
N LEU A 36 0.27 11.05 19.54
CA LEU A 36 1.06 11.95 20.38
C LEU A 36 0.52 13.39 20.40
N GLY A 37 -0.74 13.59 20.02
CA GLY A 37 -1.39 14.89 19.94
C GLY A 37 -1.17 15.60 18.61
N GLU A 38 -1.48 16.91 18.58
CA GLU A 38 -1.49 17.72 17.34
C GLU A 38 -0.14 18.38 17.00
N ASN A 39 0.89 18.11 17.83
CA ASN A 39 2.21 18.69 17.66
C ASN A 39 2.96 18.04 16.48
N LYS A 40 2.89 18.69 15.31
CA LYS A 40 3.53 18.24 14.06
C LYS A 40 5.03 17.95 14.23
N ASN A 41 5.74 18.79 14.99
CA ASN A 41 7.18 18.63 15.22
C ASN A 41 7.50 17.36 16.01
N LEU A 42 6.68 17.04 17.00
CA LEU A 42 6.83 15.83 17.82
C LEU A 42 6.59 14.58 16.97
N ASN A 43 5.55 14.60 16.12
CA ASN A 43 5.25 13.50 15.20
C ASN A 43 6.39 13.28 14.19
N ALA A 44 6.98 14.36 13.66
CA ALA A 44 8.14 14.25 12.76
C ALA A 44 9.37 13.69 13.47
N MET A 45 9.68 14.18 14.67
CA MET A 45 10.87 13.73 15.41
C MET A 45 10.79 12.25 15.79
N LEU A 46 9.61 11.78 16.21
CA LEU A 46 9.39 10.37 16.51
C LEU A 46 9.37 9.49 15.25
N ALA A 47 8.70 9.94 14.18
CA ALA A 47 8.71 9.23 12.90
C ALA A 47 10.13 9.07 12.36
N LEU A 48 10.99 10.08 12.53
CA LEU A 48 12.40 10.02 12.14
C LEU A 48 13.15 8.98 12.97
N ALA A 49 13.00 8.99 14.29
CA ALA A 49 13.65 8.01 15.17
C ALA A 49 13.23 6.56 14.83
N LEU A 50 11.93 6.33 14.62
CA LEU A 50 11.41 5.04 14.18
C LEU A 50 11.92 4.67 12.79
N ALA A 51 11.96 5.62 11.85
CA ALA A 51 12.45 5.36 10.50
C ALA A 51 13.91 4.91 10.49
N PHE A 52 14.78 5.48 11.33
CA PHE A 52 16.16 5.01 11.48
C PHE A 52 16.23 3.55 11.94
N ILE A 53 15.42 3.18 12.94
CA ILE A 53 15.39 1.81 13.47
C ILE A 53 14.86 0.83 12.40
N LEU A 54 13.75 1.18 11.75
CA LEU A 54 13.13 0.35 10.73
C LEU A 54 13.99 0.22 9.47
N ALA A 55 14.66 1.29 9.03
CA ALA A 55 15.51 1.29 7.83
C ALA A 55 16.71 0.34 7.95
N LEU A 56 17.20 0.08 9.16
CA LEU A 56 18.27 -0.88 9.41
C LEU A 56 17.78 -2.34 9.34
N SER A 57 16.48 -2.59 9.50
CA SER A 57 15.95 -3.96 9.50
C SER A 57 15.91 -4.57 8.09
N GLY A 58 16.27 -5.85 7.98
CA GLY A 58 16.15 -6.61 6.72
C GLY A 58 14.74 -6.60 6.13
N PRO A 59 13.70 -6.96 6.91
CA PRO A 59 12.32 -7.04 6.41
C PRO A 59 11.78 -5.70 5.88
N THR A 60 12.09 -4.57 6.53
CA THR A 60 11.61 -3.27 6.04
C THR A 60 12.31 -2.86 4.74
N ARG A 61 13.59 -3.22 4.52
CA ARG A 61 14.25 -2.97 3.24
C ARG A 61 13.60 -3.75 2.09
N GLU A 62 13.23 -5.01 2.34
CA GLU A 62 12.47 -5.80 1.37
C GLU A 62 11.07 -5.22 1.10
N LEU A 63 10.42 -4.69 2.14
CA LEU A 63 9.16 -3.95 2.02
C LEU A 63 9.28 -2.80 1.03
N ILE A 64 10.29 -1.97 1.20
CA ILE A 64 10.43 -0.79 0.36
C ILE A 64 10.82 -1.17 -1.06
N LYS A 65 11.70 -2.17 -1.24
CA LYS A 65 12.04 -2.70 -2.57
C LYS A 65 10.81 -3.15 -3.35
N PHE A 66 9.78 -3.65 -2.67
CA PHE A 66 8.53 -4.06 -3.32
C PHE A 66 7.52 -2.91 -3.47
N VAL A 67 7.35 -2.10 -2.43
CA VAL A 67 6.37 -1.00 -2.42
C VAL A 67 6.79 0.11 -3.37
N THR A 68 8.06 0.52 -3.40
CA THR A 68 8.53 1.68 -4.16
C THR A 68 8.25 1.56 -5.66
N PRO A 69 8.60 0.47 -6.37
CA PRO A 69 8.29 0.35 -7.80
C PRO A 69 6.78 0.35 -8.05
N THR A 70 6.01 -0.36 -7.23
CA THR A 70 4.54 -0.47 -7.35
C THR A 70 3.88 0.89 -7.18
N PHE A 71 4.31 1.66 -6.17
CA PHE A 71 3.80 3.00 -5.91
C PHE A 71 4.16 3.99 -7.02
N PHE A 72 5.37 3.87 -7.57
CA PHE A 72 5.81 4.71 -8.68
C PHE A 72 4.98 4.47 -9.95
N VAL A 73 4.71 3.20 -10.29
CA VAL A 73 3.81 2.84 -11.40
C VAL A 73 2.42 3.44 -11.20
N PHE A 74 1.88 3.39 -9.98
CA PHE A 74 0.58 3.97 -9.66
C PHE A 74 0.56 5.50 -9.77
N ILE A 75 1.57 6.19 -9.21
CA ILE A 75 1.69 7.65 -9.35
C ILE A 75 1.80 8.04 -10.82
N PHE A 76 2.62 7.32 -11.58
CA PHE A 76 2.79 7.56 -13.00
C PHE A 76 1.46 7.40 -13.74
N PHE A 77 0.72 6.32 -13.49
CA PHE A 77 -0.60 6.11 -14.08
C PHE A 77 -1.62 7.18 -13.68
N ALA A 78 -1.65 7.57 -12.40
CA ALA A 78 -2.51 8.64 -11.90
C ALA A 78 -2.18 9.98 -12.57
N PHE A 79 -0.88 10.29 -12.73
CA PHE A 79 -0.40 11.48 -13.43
C PHE A 79 -0.85 11.50 -14.90
N PHE A 80 -0.71 10.38 -15.62
CA PHE A 80 -1.20 10.26 -16.99
C PHE A 80 -2.72 10.44 -17.09
N THR A 81 -3.46 9.88 -16.14
CA THR A 81 -4.93 10.03 -16.09
C THR A 81 -5.32 11.50 -15.95
N ILE A 82 -4.64 12.25 -15.08
CA ILE A 82 -4.86 13.69 -14.92
C ILE A 82 -4.50 14.46 -16.20
N LEU A 83 -3.39 14.12 -16.84
CA LEU A 83 -2.99 14.75 -18.10
C LEU A 83 -4.04 14.54 -19.20
N ILE A 84 -4.54 13.32 -19.36
CA ILE A 84 -5.63 13.02 -20.31
C ILE A 84 -6.86 13.86 -19.98
N TYR A 85 -7.24 13.95 -18.71
CA TYR A 85 -8.37 14.75 -18.28
C TYR A 85 -8.18 16.25 -18.59
N LYS A 86 -6.96 16.79 -18.40
CA LYS A 86 -6.62 18.16 -18.81
C LYS A 86 -6.63 18.34 -20.33
N PHE A 87 -6.18 17.36 -21.11
CA PHE A 87 -6.28 17.40 -22.58
C PHE A 87 -7.72 17.36 -23.08
N MET A 88 -8.65 16.76 -22.33
CA MET A 88 -10.09 16.81 -22.61
C MET A 88 -10.74 18.17 -22.31
N GLY A 89 -9.94 19.19 -21.93
CA GLY A 89 -10.41 20.55 -21.67
C GLY A 89 -10.84 20.79 -20.22
N ALA A 90 -10.54 19.88 -19.30
CA ALA A 90 -10.82 20.09 -17.89
C ALA A 90 -9.94 21.23 -17.32
N SER A 91 -10.58 22.11 -16.56
CA SER A 91 -9.88 23.19 -15.86
C SER A 91 -9.16 22.66 -14.62
N ASP A 92 -8.15 23.39 -14.13
CA ASP A 92 -7.46 23.02 -12.88
C ASP A 92 -8.44 22.91 -11.68
N THR A 93 -9.53 23.68 -11.73
CA THR A 93 -10.67 23.60 -10.81
C THR A 93 -11.35 22.22 -10.83
N ASP A 94 -11.55 21.62 -11.99
CA ASP A 94 -12.19 20.30 -12.13
C ASP A 94 -11.28 19.18 -11.63
N VAL A 95 -9.97 19.28 -11.91
CA VAL A 95 -8.97 18.34 -11.36
C VAL A 95 -8.95 18.40 -9.84
N SER A 96 -8.95 19.62 -9.28
CA SER A 96 -8.96 19.82 -7.83
C SER A 96 -10.29 19.36 -7.19
N ALA A 97 -11.41 19.43 -7.91
CA ALA A 97 -12.71 18.95 -7.43
C ALA A 97 -12.81 17.42 -7.40
N ILE A 98 -12.11 16.73 -8.31
CA ILE A 98 -12.02 15.26 -8.34
C ILE A 98 -11.04 14.75 -7.29
N MET A 99 -9.90 15.42 -7.09
CA MET A 99 -8.92 15.10 -6.04
C MET A 99 -9.33 15.58 -4.64
N GLY A 100 -10.21 16.57 -4.55
CA GLY A 100 -10.70 17.16 -3.32
C GLY A 100 -11.77 16.31 -2.61
N THR A 101 -12.34 16.89 -1.55
CA THR A 101 -13.25 16.33 -0.52
C THR A 101 -14.50 15.55 -1.00
N LYS A 102 -14.66 15.24 -2.29
CA LYS A 102 -15.64 14.23 -2.71
C LYS A 102 -15.19 12.85 -2.19
N SER A 103 -15.97 12.34 -1.26
CA SER A 103 -15.73 11.09 -0.49
C SER A 103 -15.28 9.90 -1.35
N GLY A 104 -15.72 9.80 -2.61
CA GLY A 104 -15.39 8.68 -3.50
C GLY A 104 -13.91 8.57 -3.88
N THR A 105 -13.29 9.63 -4.41
CA THR A 105 -11.92 9.55 -4.95
C THR A 105 -10.87 9.35 -3.85
N ARG A 106 -11.01 10.08 -2.74
CA ARG A 106 -10.12 9.93 -1.58
C ARG A 106 -10.21 8.52 -0.98
N THR A 107 -11.43 7.97 -0.89
CA THR A 107 -11.65 6.61 -0.36
C THR A 107 -11.08 5.56 -1.31
N PHE A 108 -11.27 5.71 -2.62
CA PHE A 108 -10.70 4.81 -3.63
C PHE A 108 -9.16 4.79 -3.59
N ILE A 109 -8.53 5.96 -3.48
CA ILE A 109 -7.08 6.08 -3.33
C ILE A 109 -6.61 5.41 -2.03
N LEU A 110 -7.31 5.63 -0.91
CA LEU A 110 -6.97 5.01 0.37
C LEU A 110 -7.09 3.48 0.29
N ILE A 111 -8.14 2.96 -0.35
CA ILE A 111 -8.32 1.51 -0.58
C ILE A 111 -7.15 0.95 -1.39
N ILE A 112 -6.76 1.58 -2.50
CA ILE A 112 -5.63 1.12 -3.31
C ILE A 112 -4.34 1.09 -2.49
N VAL A 113 -4.06 2.17 -1.75
CA VAL A 113 -2.88 2.24 -0.88
C VAL A 113 -2.91 1.13 0.18
N LEU A 114 -4.06 0.88 0.79
CA LEU A 114 -4.25 -0.18 1.77
C LEU A 114 -3.99 -1.57 1.14
N ILE A 115 -4.47 -1.83 -0.07
CA ILE A 115 -4.21 -3.08 -0.80
C ILE A 115 -2.72 -3.26 -1.07
N ILE A 116 -2.04 -2.22 -1.53
CA ILE A 116 -0.59 -2.28 -1.81
C ILE A 116 0.17 -2.60 -0.52
N ILE A 117 -0.20 -1.97 0.60
CA ILE A 117 0.41 -2.25 1.90
C ILE A 117 0.13 -3.69 2.33
N LEU A 118 -1.13 -4.16 2.27
CA LEU A 118 -1.50 -5.53 2.67
C LEU A 118 -0.84 -6.60 1.81
N THR A 119 -0.81 -6.41 0.49
CA THR A 119 -0.14 -7.35 -0.43
C THR A 119 1.36 -7.38 -0.21
N SER A 120 1.96 -6.21 0.07
CA SER A 120 3.38 -6.14 0.38
C SER A 120 3.72 -6.79 1.72
N LEU A 121 2.94 -6.54 2.78
CA LEU A 121 3.13 -7.20 4.07
C LEU A 121 2.90 -8.71 3.95
N GLY A 122 1.87 -9.12 3.21
CA GLY A 122 1.60 -10.52 2.84
C GLY A 122 2.82 -11.21 2.24
N LYS A 123 3.48 -10.55 1.29
CA LYS A 123 4.65 -11.12 0.61
C LYS A 123 5.88 -11.26 1.52
N ILE A 124 6.09 -10.36 2.48
CA ILE A 124 7.35 -10.33 3.25
C ILE A 124 7.24 -11.11 4.54
N PHE A 125 6.11 -11.00 5.22
CA PHE A 125 5.90 -11.64 6.51
C PHE A 125 5.27 -13.02 6.39
N PHE A 126 4.62 -13.33 5.26
CA PHE A 126 3.89 -14.61 5.07
C PHE A 126 4.36 -15.41 3.85
N THR A 127 5.36 -14.94 3.09
CA THR A 127 6.09 -15.77 2.14
C THR A 127 7.48 -16.00 2.73
N GLU A 128 7.71 -17.17 3.31
CA GLU A 128 9.05 -17.54 3.77
C GLU A 128 10.06 -17.41 2.61
N PRO A 129 11.31 -16.98 2.90
CA PRO A 129 12.35 -17.04 1.89
C PRO A 129 12.55 -18.52 1.55
N VAL A 130 12.17 -18.93 0.35
CA VAL A 130 12.52 -20.24 -0.20
C VAL A 130 14.03 -20.23 -0.44
N THR A 131 14.80 -20.41 0.62
CA THR A 131 16.19 -20.86 0.52
C THR A 131 16.15 -22.36 0.30
N SER A 132 15.87 -22.78 -0.93
CA SER A 132 16.16 -24.13 -1.40
C SER A 132 16.18 -24.11 -2.92
N ASN A 133 17.37 -24.34 -3.49
CA ASN A 133 17.53 -24.77 -4.86
C ASN A 133 16.67 -26.00 -5.10
N VAL A 134 15.50 -25.84 -5.71
CA VAL A 134 14.70 -26.97 -6.23
C VAL A 134 14.08 -26.54 -7.54
N ASN A 135 14.36 -27.36 -8.55
CA ASN A 135 13.82 -27.34 -9.90
C ASN A 135 12.40 -26.79 -10.02
N GLU A 136 12.16 -26.10 -11.14
CA GLU A 136 10.84 -25.79 -11.69
C GLU A 136 9.96 -27.04 -11.83
N THR A 137 9.31 -27.48 -10.75
CA THR A 137 8.14 -28.39 -10.80
C THR A 137 7.25 -28.31 -9.56
N THR A 138 7.49 -27.40 -8.60
CA THR A 138 6.64 -27.29 -7.40
C THR A 138 5.88 -25.97 -7.32
N ALA A 139 5.15 -25.63 -8.40
CA ALA A 139 4.02 -24.71 -8.34
C ALA A 139 2.77 -25.32 -7.64
N ALA A 140 2.94 -26.38 -6.84
CA ALA A 140 1.84 -27.15 -6.25
C ALA A 140 1.73 -27.08 -4.71
N ASN A 141 2.74 -26.53 -4.00
CA ASN A 141 2.73 -26.55 -2.52
C ASN A 141 2.50 -25.18 -1.85
N ALA A 142 1.93 -24.21 -2.56
CA ALA A 142 1.34 -23.00 -1.98
C ALA A 142 -0.18 -23.18 -1.69
N SER A 143 -0.59 -24.42 -1.40
CA SER A 143 -1.99 -24.86 -1.33
C SER A 143 -2.33 -25.68 -0.06
N SER A 144 -1.42 -25.81 0.91
CA SER A 144 -1.75 -26.50 2.16
C SER A 144 -2.35 -25.52 3.15
N VAL A 145 -3.69 -25.40 3.13
CA VAL A 145 -4.44 -24.98 4.33
C VAL A 145 -4.27 -26.08 5.39
N GLY A 146 -4.03 -25.67 6.64
CA GLY A 146 -3.52 -26.53 7.71
C GLY A 146 -4.37 -27.78 7.93
N THR A 147 -3.72 -28.94 8.07
CA THR A 147 -4.38 -30.25 7.95
C THR A 147 -4.98 -30.79 9.25
N LYS A 148 -4.97 -30.04 10.38
CA LYS A 148 -5.86 -30.16 11.58
C LYS A 148 -5.37 -29.29 12.76
N GLY A 149 -6.29 -28.86 13.63
CA GLY A 149 -6.02 -28.17 14.91
C GLY A 149 -6.33 -26.66 14.93
N GLU A 150 -6.36 -26.04 16.11
CA GLU A 150 -6.62 -24.59 16.28
C GLU A 150 -5.59 -23.71 15.54
N SER A 151 -4.36 -24.22 15.38
CA SER A 151 -3.31 -23.57 14.58
C SER A 151 -3.56 -23.61 13.07
N ALA A 152 -4.40 -24.53 12.59
CA ALA A 152 -4.78 -24.58 11.17
C ALA A 152 -5.79 -23.50 10.80
N LEU A 153 -6.66 -23.11 11.74
CA LEU A 153 -7.58 -21.99 11.54
C LEU A 153 -6.80 -20.69 11.48
N THR A 154 -5.89 -20.44 12.42
CA THR A 154 -5.07 -19.23 12.40
C THR A 154 -4.18 -19.17 11.16
N ALA A 155 -3.54 -20.27 10.76
CA ALA A 155 -2.75 -20.34 9.53
C ALA A 155 -3.58 -20.14 8.24
N THR A 156 -4.85 -20.57 8.24
CA THR A 156 -5.76 -20.36 7.10
C THR A 156 -6.26 -18.92 7.06
N LEU A 157 -6.57 -18.32 8.20
CA LEU A 157 -6.96 -16.92 8.32
C LEU A 157 -5.82 -15.95 7.98
N THR A 158 -4.57 -16.31 8.29
CA THR A 158 -3.39 -15.52 7.92
C THR A 158 -2.82 -15.88 6.55
N HIS A 159 -3.43 -16.81 5.82
CA HIS A 159 -2.97 -17.18 4.49
C HIS A 159 -3.16 -16.01 3.50
N PRO A 160 -2.14 -15.60 2.72
CA PRO A 160 -2.20 -14.44 1.84
C PRO A 160 -3.38 -14.46 0.85
N LYS A 161 -3.73 -15.65 0.34
CA LYS A 161 -4.88 -15.86 -0.56
C LYS A 161 -6.22 -15.62 0.14
N VAL A 162 -6.35 -16.02 1.40
CA VAL A 162 -7.59 -15.87 2.18
C VAL A 162 -7.75 -14.43 2.66
N LEU A 163 -6.67 -13.79 3.11
CA LEU A 163 -6.63 -12.35 3.42
C LEU A 163 -6.95 -11.50 2.20
N GLY A 164 -6.40 -11.84 1.03
CA GLY A 164 -6.72 -11.17 -0.23
C GLY A 164 -8.19 -11.32 -0.63
N LEU A 165 -8.75 -12.54 -0.50
CA LEU A 165 -10.17 -12.79 -0.76
C LEU A 165 -11.07 -12.02 0.21
N ALA A 166 -10.75 -12.04 1.52
CA ALA A 166 -11.48 -11.30 2.54
C ALA A 166 -11.46 -9.78 2.27
N LEU A 167 -10.30 -9.26 1.86
CA LEU A 167 -10.16 -7.86 1.49
C LEU A 167 -11.00 -7.50 0.25
N ILE A 168 -11.04 -8.34 -0.79
CA ILE A 168 -11.88 -8.11 -1.97
C ILE A 168 -13.37 -8.09 -1.57
N LEU A 169 -13.77 -8.96 -0.64
CA LEU A 169 -15.14 -9.03 -0.13
C LEU A 169 -15.51 -7.76 0.64
N ILE A 170 -14.60 -7.25 1.49
CA ILE A 170 -14.79 -5.98 2.21
C ILE A 170 -14.92 -4.81 1.23
N ILE A 171 -14.06 -4.74 0.21
CA ILE A 171 -14.14 -3.68 -0.82
C ILE A 171 -15.45 -3.78 -1.59
N GLY A 172 -15.88 -4.99 -1.97
CA GLY A 172 -17.17 -5.22 -2.62
C GLY A 172 -18.35 -4.78 -1.76
N ALA A 173 -18.30 -5.02 -0.45
CA ALA A 173 -19.33 -4.58 0.49
C ALA A 173 -19.39 -3.04 0.59
N TYR A 174 -18.24 -2.37 0.67
CA TYR A 174 -18.19 -0.90 0.67
C TYR A 174 -18.62 -0.30 -0.68
N ALA A 175 -18.27 -0.94 -1.80
CA ALA A 175 -18.71 -0.53 -3.12
C ALA A 175 -20.24 -0.65 -3.26
N MET A 176 -20.82 -1.76 -2.78
CA MET A 176 -22.27 -1.97 -2.68
C MET A 176 -22.95 -0.92 -1.80
N GLN A 177 -22.38 -0.60 -0.64
CA GLN A 177 -22.90 0.45 0.25
C GLN A 177 -22.90 1.82 -0.43
N PHE A 178 -21.85 2.14 -1.19
CA PHE A 178 -21.77 3.40 -1.93
C PHE A 178 -22.77 3.45 -3.09
N LEU A 179 -23.06 2.31 -3.71
CA LEU A 179 -24.07 2.18 -4.75
C LEU A 179 -25.50 2.20 -4.18
N SER A 180 -25.71 1.65 -2.99
CA SER A 180 -27.02 1.63 -2.32
C SER A 180 -27.32 2.92 -1.55
N ALA A 181 -26.31 3.74 -1.27
CA ALA A 181 -26.47 5.08 -0.73
C ALA A 181 -26.96 6.05 -1.82
N THR A 182 -28.13 5.77 -2.37
CA THR A 182 -28.89 6.73 -3.18
C THR A 182 -29.16 7.96 -2.29
N PRO A 183 -28.77 9.19 -2.69
CA PRO A 183 -29.18 10.38 -1.97
C PRO A 183 -30.70 10.45 -2.08
N GLY A 184 -31.39 10.39 -0.94
CA GLY A 184 -32.82 10.63 -0.88
C GLY A 184 -33.12 12.05 -1.37
N ILE A 185 -33.37 12.19 -2.67
CA ILE A 185 -33.93 13.41 -3.24
C ILE A 185 -35.45 13.29 -3.12
N ILE A 186 -36.05 14.37 -2.60
CA ILE A 186 -37.47 14.76 -2.63
C ILE A 186 -38.34 14.22 -1.49
N LYS A 187 -38.44 15.01 -0.41
CA LYS A 187 -39.76 15.52 -0.01
C LYS A 187 -39.81 17.02 -0.27
N ARG A 188 -40.41 17.39 -1.41
CA ARG A 188 -41.14 18.64 -1.54
C ARG A 188 -42.47 18.42 -0.82
N GLU A 189 -42.71 19.22 0.21
CA GLU A 189 -43.90 20.05 0.46
C GLU A 189 -43.75 20.73 1.81
#